data_AF-A0A0D7Q4H6-F1
#
_entry.id   AF-A0A0D7Q4H6-F1
#
_cell.length_a   1.000
_cell.length_b   1.000
_cell.length_c   1.000
_cell.angle_alpha   90.00
_cell.angle_beta   90.00
_cell.angle_gamma   90.00
#
_symmetry.space_group_name_H-M   'P 1'
#
loop_
_entity.id
_entity.type
_entity.pdbx_description
1 polymer ?
#
loop_
_entity_poly.entity_id
_entity_poly.type
_entity_poly.pdbx_seq_one_letter_code
_entity_poly.pdbx_strand_id
1 'polypeptide(L)'
;MVVIAFGLFWGVGKYAERVFAKRFPSRFPEKTLSYTADQLSALVTSDLRFKYVCPILFPLDLIVMLALAGAMGAASSHWIKQLYPSEAWLGLLVPGVYLLSDLIEDCLLAWLLLRGEPNEAARTVPMLKAITTIKFVSFSAAIALTLISLAGWLLSTRLGS
;
A
#
# COMPACT_ATOMS: atom_id res chain seq x y z
N MET A 1 12.35 -3.60 -12.24
CA MET A 1 11.30 -2.79 -11.56
C MET A 1 10.73 -3.51 -10.35
N VAL A 2 10.11 -4.69 -10.48
CA VAL A 2 9.53 -5.44 -9.33
C VAL A 2 10.52 -5.71 -8.20
N VAL A 3 11.74 -6.19 -8.51
CA VAL A 3 12.79 -6.47 -7.51
C VAL A 3 13.21 -5.20 -6.76
N ILE A 4 13.27 -4.06 -7.45
CA ILE A 4 13.63 -2.76 -6.87
C ILE A 4 12.52 -2.29 -5.93
N ALA A 5 11.25 -2.37 -6.36
CA ALA A 5 10.10 -2.05 -5.53
C ALA A 5 10.03 -2.93 -4.28
N PHE A 6 10.30 -4.23 -4.41
CA PHE A 6 10.38 -5.15 -3.27
C PHE A 6 11.51 -4.80 -2.31
N GLY A 7 12.70 -4.49 -2.84
CA GLY A 7 13.85 -4.07 -2.03
C GLY A 7 13.58 -2.77 -1.25
N LEU A 8 12.93 -1.79 -1.89
CA LEU A 8 12.51 -0.53 -1.27
C LEU A 8 11.47 -0.79 -0.17
N PHE A 9 10.42 -1.55 -0.46
CA PHE A 9 9.38 -1.93 0.51
C PHE A 9 9.98 -2.61 1.74
N TRP A 10 10.87 -3.59 1.51
CA TRP A 10 11.55 -4.30 2.59
C TRP A 10 12.47 -3.40 3.41
N GLY A 11 13.25 -2.54 2.74
CA GLY A 11 14.18 -1.61 3.39
C GLY A 11 13.46 -0.59 4.28
N VAL A 12 12.43 0.07 3.75
CA VAL A 12 11.59 1.02 4.50
C VAL A 12 10.86 0.31 5.64
N GLY A 13 10.34 -0.90 5.40
CA GLY A 13 9.72 -1.74 6.42
C GLY A 13 10.66 -2.01 7.60
N LYS A 14 11.90 -2.43 7.35
CA LYS A 14 12.89 -2.66 8.41
C LYS A 14 13.30 -1.38 9.13
N TYR A 15 13.40 -0.25 8.41
CA TYR A 15 13.70 1.04 9.03
C TYR A 15 12.59 1.45 9.99
N ALA A 16 11.33 1.40 9.54
CA ALA A 16 10.17 1.71 10.36
C ALA A 16 10.09 0.79 11.59
N GLU A 17 10.27 -0.53 11.43
CA GLU A 17 10.27 -1.46 12.56
C GLU A 17 11.28 -1.07 13.64
N ARG A 18 12.49 -0.65 13.28
CA ARG A 18 13.49 -0.19 14.26
C ARG A 18 13.06 1.07 15.02
N VAL A 19 12.32 1.97 14.37
CA VAL A 19 11.81 3.19 15.00
C VAL A 19 10.70 2.87 16.01
N PHE A 20 9.85 1.90 15.70
CA PHE A 20 8.69 1.52 16.53
C PHE A 20 8.97 0.47 17.61
N ALA A 21 9.96 -0.42 17.40
CA ALA A 21 10.21 -1.61 18.24
C ALA A 21 10.44 -1.36 19.73
N LYS A 22 10.73 -0.12 20.15
CA LYS A 22 10.94 0.23 21.56
C LYS A 22 9.65 0.62 22.31
N ARG A 23 8.55 0.92 21.62
CA ARG A 23 7.32 1.47 22.23
C ARG A 23 6.02 0.87 21.71
N PHE A 24 6.01 0.27 20.51
CA PHE A 24 4.83 -0.37 19.95
C PHE A 24 5.18 -1.80 19.48
N PRO A 25 4.27 -2.78 19.67
CA PRO A 25 4.52 -4.18 19.35
C PRO A 25 4.68 -4.47 17.84
N SER A 26 4.25 -3.57 16.95
CA SER A 26 4.48 -3.66 15.50
C SER A 26 4.33 -2.28 14.82
N ARG A 27 4.74 -2.16 13.54
CA ARG A 27 4.39 -1.00 12.66
C ARG A 27 2.87 -0.98 12.54
N PHE A 28 2.25 -0.08 13.28
CA PHE A 28 0.82 0.10 13.40
C PHE A 28 0.50 1.50 12.85
N PRO A 29 -0.46 1.75 11.91
CA PRO A 29 -1.53 0.87 11.38
C PRO A 29 -1.44 0.27 9.99
N GLU A 30 -0.42 0.56 9.18
CA GLU A 30 -0.36 0.09 7.79
C GLU A 30 -0.21 -1.43 7.63
N LYS A 31 0.21 -2.16 8.68
CA LYS A 31 0.56 -3.58 8.59
C LYS A 31 -0.57 -4.53 9.01
N THR A 32 -1.52 -4.08 9.83
CA THR A 32 -2.63 -4.94 10.29
C THR A 32 -3.91 -4.16 10.57
N LEU A 33 -5.06 -4.76 10.27
CA LEU A 33 -6.39 -4.22 10.61
C LEU A 33 -6.74 -4.36 12.11
N SER A 34 -5.85 -4.96 12.90
CA SER A 34 -6.13 -5.44 14.26
C SER A 34 -5.93 -4.40 15.38
N TYR A 35 -5.66 -3.13 15.06
CA TYR A 35 -5.50 -2.11 16.10
C TYR A 35 -6.79 -1.68 16.74
N THR A 36 -6.63 -1.24 17.98
CA THR A 36 -7.62 -0.51 18.74
C THR A 36 -7.48 1.00 18.57
N ALA A 37 -8.56 1.73 18.88
CA ALA A 37 -8.55 3.18 19.00
C ALA A 37 -7.51 3.68 20.02
N ASP A 38 -7.33 2.95 21.11
CA ASP A 38 -6.36 3.31 22.16
C ASP A 38 -4.92 3.28 21.64
N GLN A 39 -4.58 2.34 20.75
CA GLN A 39 -3.24 2.28 20.16
C GLN A 39 -2.98 3.47 19.23
N LEU A 40 -3.97 3.88 18.43
CA LEU A 40 -3.82 5.07 17.58
C LEU A 40 -3.75 6.36 18.42
N SER A 41 -4.60 6.47 19.45
CA SER A 41 -4.57 7.59 20.40
C SER A 41 -3.21 7.70 21.11
N ALA A 42 -2.63 6.57 21.54
CA ALA A 42 -1.30 6.54 22.14
C ALA A 42 -0.21 6.97 21.16
N LEU A 43 -0.33 6.62 19.88
CA LEU A 43 0.62 7.04 18.85
C LEU A 43 0.55 8.54 18.58
N VAL A 44 -0.66 9.10 18.46
CA VAL A 44 -0.93 10.53 18.19
C VAL A 44 -0.42 11.44 19.32
N THR A 45 -0.43 10.93 20.56
CA THR A 45 0.07 11.64 21.74
C THR A 45 1.57 11.41 22.01
N SER A 46 2.21 10.49 21.27
CA SER A 46 3.62 10.19 21.43
C SER A 46 4.54 11.17 20.69
N ASP A 47 5.78 11.28 21.16
CA ASP A 47 6.90 11.93 20.48
C ASP A 47 7.29 11.24 19.15
N LEU A 48 6.84 10.00 18.93
CA LEU A 48 7.07 9.26 17.69
C LEU A 48 6.20 9.73 16.53
N ARG A 49 5.12 10.47 16.79
CA ARG A 49 4.19 10.93 15.75
C ARG A 49 4.91 11.66 14.60
N PHE A 50 5.87 12.53 14.92
CA PHE A 50 6.60 13.29 13.91
C PHE A 50 7.60 12.41 13.14
N LYS A 51 8.23 11.43 13.80
CA LYS A 51 9.11 10.45 13.16
C LYS A 51 8.34 9.51 12.23
N TYR A 52 7.07 9.30 12.54
CA TYR A 52 6.18 8.53 11.69
C TYR A 52 5.74 9.34 10.46
N VAL A 53 5.31 10.59 10.65
CA VAL A 53 4.99 11.49 9.52
C VAL A 53 6.20 11.69 8.60
N CYS A 54 7.37 11.95 9.19
CA CYS A 54 8.61 12.16 8.46
C CYS A 54 9.79 11.46 9.15
N PRO A 55 10.56 10.59 8.46
CA PRO A 55 10.52 10.37 7.01
C PRO A 55 9.66 9.18 6.56
N ILE A 56 8.96 8.49 7.47
CA ILE A 56 8.36 7.17 7.20
C ILE A 56 7.18 7.29 6.23
N LEU A 57 6.08 7.96 6.60
CA LEU A 57 4.94 8.20 5.71
C LEU A 57 5.38 9.03 4.50
N PHE A 58 6.06 10.14 4.77
CA PHE A 58 6.61 11.01 3.74
C PHE A 58 8.10 11.29 3.99
N PRO A 59 9.00 11.05 3.02
CA PRO A 59 8.74 10.63 1.64
C PRO A 59 8.87 9.12 1.39
N LEU A 60 9.26 8.31 2.38
CA LEU A 60 9.68 6.93 2.13
C LEU A 60 8.52 6.05 1.64
N ASP A 61 7.37 6.08 2.30
CA ASP A 61 6.21 5.28 1.88
C ASP A 61 5.66 5.75 0.53
N LEU A 62 5.66 7.06 0.28
CA LEU A 62 5.31 7.61 -1.04
C LEU A 62 6.16 7.01 -2.18
N ILE A 63 7.47 6.90 -1.98
CA ILE A 63 8.37 6.28 -2.97
C ILE A 63 8.03 4.79 -3.15
N VAL A 64 7.75 4.09 -2.05
CA VAL A 64 7.42 2.66 -2.05
C VAL A 64 6.09 2.41 -2.75
N MET A 65 5.01 3.15 -2.42
CA MET A 65 3.70 2.98 -3.05
C MET A 65 3.75 3.28 -4.54
N LEU A 66 4.51 4.29 -4.98
CA LEU A 66 4.70 4.61 -6.40
C LEU A 66 5.46 3.51 -7.12
N ALA A 67 6.53 2.98 -6.50
CA ALA A 67 7.29 1.88 -7.07
C ALA A 67 6.45 0.60 -7.17
N LEU A 68 5.62 0.30 -6.16
CA LEU A 68 4.72 -0.86 -6.16
C LEU A 68 3.61 -0.71 -7.20
N ALA A 69 2.90 0.43 -7.21
CA ALA A 69 1.83 0.70 -8.17
C ALA A 69 2.36 0.68 -9.61
N GLY A 70 3.52 1.31 -9.85
CA GLY A 70 4.17 1.31 -11.15
C GLY A 70 4.63 -0.08 -11.58
N ALA A 71 5.20 -0.88 -10.68
CA ALA A 71 5.61 -2.25 -10.98
C ALA A 71 4.41 -3.17 -11.28
N MET A 72 3.34 -3.08 -10.47
CA MET A 72 2.10 -3.83 -10.69
C MET A 72 1.44 -3.42 -12.01
N GLY A 73 1.29 -2.12 -12.26
CA GLY A 73 0.68 -1.60 -13.48
C GLY A 73 1.47 -1.96 -14.74
N ALA A 74 2.79 -1.88 -14.70
CA ALA A 74 3.62 -2.30 -15.83
C ALA A 74 3.49 -3.82 -16.09
N ALA A 75 3.47 -4.64 -15.03
CA ALA A 75 3.36 -6.09 -15.17
C ALA A 75 1.98 -6.52 -15.71
N SER A 76 0.89 -6.03 -15.12
CA SER A 76 -0.47 -6.34 -15.56
C SER A 76 -0.73 -5.84 -16.98
N SER A 77 -0.35 -4.59 -17.29
CA SER A 77 -0.51 -4.00 -18.62
C SER A 77 0.28 -4.76 -19.67
N HIS A 78 1.52 -5.20 -19.35
CA HIS A 78 2.33 -6.00 -20.25
C HIS A 78 1.64 -7.30 -20.65
N TRP A 79 1.14 -8.08 -19.67
CA TRP A 79 0.50 -9.37 -19.98
C TRP A 79 -0.86 -9.21 -20.65
N ILE A 80 -1.66 -8.21 -20.25
CA ILE A 80 -2.91 -7.91 -20.95
C ILE A 80 -2.63 -7.54 -22.40
N LYS A 81 -1.62 -6.72 -22.67
CA LYS A 81 -1.25 -6.32 -24.04
C LYS A 81 -0.95 -7.52 -24.94
N GLN A 82 -0.41 -8.63 -24.40
CA GLN A 82 -0.14 -9.83 -25.19
C GLN A 82 -1.41 -10.56 -25.64
N LEU A 83 -2.52 -10.37 -24.93
CA LEU A 83 -3.82 -10.96 -25.24
C LEU A 83 -4.75 -9.99 -25.98
N TYR A 84 -4.79 -8.75 -25.49
CA TYR A 84 -5.74 -7.71 -25.84
C TYR A 84 -4.99 -6.35 -25.92
N PRO A 85 -4.36 -6.05 -27.08
CA PRO A 85 -3.49 -4.88 -27.21
C PRO A 85 -4.21 -3.53 -26.96
N SER A 86 -5.47 -3.40 -27.37
CA SER A 86 -6.29 -2.19 -27.18
C SER A 86 -6.68 -1.95 -25.72
N GLU A 87 -6.65 -3.00 -24.91
CA GLU A 87 -7.17 -3.04 -23.54
C GLU A 87 -6.05 -2.99 -22.49
N ALA A 88 -4.79 -2.82 -22.91
CA ALA A 88 -3.62 -2.79 -22.02
C ALA A 88 -3.72 -1.75 -20.90
N TRP A 89 -4.50 -0.68 -21.09
CA TRP A 89 -4.77 0.35 -20.08
C TRP A 89 -5.56 -0.18 -18.87
N LEU A 90 -6.35 -1.26 -19.03
CA LEU A 90 -7.06 -1.91 -17.91
C LEU A 90 -6.09 -2.43 -16.85
N GLY A 91 -4.87 -2.79 -17.24
CA GLY A 91 -3.81 -3.18 -16.32
C GLY A 91 -3.44 -2.09 -15.31
N LEU A 92 -3.69 -0.81 -15.64
CA LEU A 92 -3.36 0.32 -14.78
C LEU A 92 -4.47 0.66 -13.78
N LEU A 93 -5.71 0.21 -14.02
CA LEU A 93 -6.85 0.57 -13.18
C LEU A 93 -6.71 0.08 -11.74
N VAL A 94 -6.48 -1.22 -11.55
CA VAL A 94 -6.42 -1.81 -10.21
C VAL A 94 -5.20 -1.29 -9.42
N PRO A 95 -3.99 -1.20 -9.99
CA PRO A 95 -2.85 -0.55 -9.32
C PRO A 95 -3.08 0.95 -9.04
N GLY A 96 -3.84 1.64 -9.89
CA GLY A 96 -4.25 3.03 -9.65
C GLY A 96 -5.16 3.18 -8.43
N VAL A 97 -6.14 2.28 -8.27
CA VAL A 97 -7.00 2.25 -7.06
C VAL A 97 -6.18 1.96 -5.81
N TYR A 98 -5.23 1.00 -5.88
CA TYR A 98 -4.28 0.75 -4.79
C TYR A 98 -3.53 2.04 -4.42
N LEU A 99 -2.89 2.70 -5.39
CA LEU A 99 -2.10 3.91 -5.15
C LEU A 99 -2.92 5.04 -4.52
N LEU A 100 -4.13 5.28 -5.03
CA LEU A 100 -5.03 6.31 -4.48
C LEU A 100 -5.47 5.98 -3.06
N SER A 101 -5.82 4.71 -2.78
CA SER A 101 -6.22 4.30 -1.43
C SER A 101 -5.08 4.44 -0.42
N ASP A 102 -3.85 4.06 -0.79
CA ASP A 102 -2.65 4.18 0.04
C ASP A 102 -2.33 5.65 0.33
N LEU A 103 -2.38 6.50 -0.70
CA LEU A 103 -2.13 7.93 -0.55
C LEU A 103 -3.18 8.62 0.34
N ILE A 104 -4.47 8.26 0.22
CA ILE A 104 -5.53 8.82 1.07
C ILE A 104 -5.32 8.37 2.52
N GLU A 105 -4.97 7.10 2.74
CA GLU A 105 -4.66 6.56 4.06
C GLU A 105 -3.50 7.32 4.72
N ASP A 106 -2.39 7.48 4.00
CA ASP A 106 -1.18 8.16 4.49
C ASP A 106 -1.42 9.64 4.76
N CYS A 107 -2.18 10.32 3.91
CA CYS A 107 -2.58 11.71 4.14
C CYS A 107 -3.44 11.83 5.41
N LEU A 108 -4.40 10.92 5.60
CA LEU A 108 -5.29 10.92 6.75
C LEU A 108 -4.52 10.63 8.04
N LEU A 109 -3.62 9.64 8.02
CA LEU A 109 -2.73 9.33 9.13
C LEU A 109 -1.82 10.50 9.46
N ALA A 110 -1.17 11.10 8.46
CA ALA A 110 -0.31 12.25 8.67
C ALA A 110 -1.07 13.42 9.29
N TRP A 111 -2.27 13.71 8.79
CA TRP A 111 -3.13 14.75 9.34
C TRP A 111 -3.50 14.50 10.81
N LEU A 112 -3.92 13.28 11.15
CA LEU A 112 -4.25 12.89 12.54
C LEU A 112 -3.03 13.02 13.48
N LEU A 113 -1.87 12.54 13.02
CA LEU A 113 -0.63 12.59 13.79
C LEU A 113 -0.13 14.01 14.01
N LEU A 114 -0.30 14.89 13.03
CA LEU A 114 0.07 16.30 13.13
C LEU A 114 -0.90 17.08 14.03
N ARG A 115 -2.20 16.77 14.01
CA ARG A 115 -3.18 17.37 14.93
C ARG A 115 -2.90 17.02 16.38
N GLY A 116 -2.52 15.78 16.66
CA GLY A 116 -2.24 15.36 18.04
C GLY A 116 -3.50 15.15 18.90
N GLU A 117 -4.68 15.02 18.28
CA GLU A 117 -5.96 14.90 18.98
C GLU A 117 -6.41 13.42 19.11
N PRO A 118 -6.32 12.80 20.30
CA PRO A 118 -6.61 11.38 20.47
C PRO A 118 -8.08 11.03 20.23
N ASN A 119 -9.01 11.91 20.62
CA ASN A 119 -10.45 11.65 20.45
C ASN A 119 -10.86 11.64 18.97
N GLU A 120 -10.28 12.50 18.14
CA GLU A 120 -10.51 12.48 16.70
C GLU A 120 -9.86 11.25 16.06
N ALA A 121 -8.64 10.91 16.48
CA ALA A 121 -7.96 9.71 15.99
C ALA A 121 -8.78 8.43 16.25
N ALA A 122 -9.31 8.28 17.46
CA ALA A 122 -10.18 7.16 17.83
C ALA A 122 -11.43 7.06 16.93
N ARG A 123 -12.07 8.19 16.60
CA ARG A 123 -13.27 8.23 15.74
C ARG A 123 -12.97 7.88 14.29
N THR A 124 -11.76 8.13 13.82
CA THR A 124 -11.35 7.91 12.43
C THR A 124 -10.86 6.47 12.17
N VAL A 125 -10.66 5.65 13.22
CA VAL A 125 -10.23 4.25 13.07
C VAL A 125 -11.08 3.42 12.10
N PRO A 126 -12.43 3.45 12.14
CA PRO A 126 -13.24 2.69 11.19
C PRO A 126 -12.99 3.12 9.73
N MET A 127 -12.80 4.42 9.50
CA MET A 127 -12.50 4.98 8.18
C MET A 127 -11.12 4.53 7.69
N LEU A 128 -10.09 4.60 8.55
CA LEU A 128 -8.76 4.10 8.22
C LEU A 128 -8.82 2.61 7.85
N LYS A 129 -9.46 1.77 8.68
CA LYS A 129 -9.60 0.33 8.39
C LYS A 129 -10.32 0.04 7.07
N ALA A 130 -11.33 0.83 6.72
CA ALA A 130 -12.01 0.70 5.44
C ALA A 130 -11.07 1.01 4.27
N ILE A 131 -10.28 2.08 4.36
CA ILE A 131 -9.30 2.44 3.34
C ILE A 131 -8.20 1.38 3.24
N THR A 132 -7.64 0.93 4.37
CA THR A 132 -6.64 -0.15 4.40
C THR A 132 -7.18 -1.44 3.77
N THR A 133 -8.48 -1.73 3.95
CA THR A 133 -9.14 -2.88 3.32
C THR A 133 -9.19 -2.74 1.80
N ILE A 134 -9.60 -1.57 1.30
CA ILE A 134 -9.59 -1.27 -0.15
C ILE A 134 -8.18 -1.47 -0.70
N LYS A 135 -7.16 -0.93 -0.02
CA LYS A 135 -5.76 -1.10 -0.38
C LYS A 135 -5.35 -2.56 -0.52
N PHE A 136 -5.63 -3.39 0.49
CA PHE A 136 -5.26 -4.81 0.45
C PHE A 136 -6.00 -5.58 -0.64
N VAL A 137 -7.29 -5.30 -0.84
CA VAL A 137 -8.09 -5.92 -1.89
C VAL A 137 -7.57 -5.53 -3.27
N SER A 138 -7.28 -4.24 -3.50
CA SER A 138 -6.71 -3.75 -4.76
C SER A 138 -5.34 -4.33 -5.04
N PHE A 139 -4.45 -4.40 -4.04
CA PHE A 139 -3.15 -5.04 -4.17
C PHE A 139 -3.28 -6.52 -4.58
N SER A 140 -4.15 -7.27 -3.89
CA SER A 140 -4.39 -8.69 -4.18
C SER A 140 -5.01 -8.89 -5.57
N ALA A 141 -5.95 -8.03 -5.94
CA ALA A 141 -6.59 -8.05 -7.25
C ALA A 141 -5.59 -7.72 -8.38
N ALA A 142 -4.64 -6.82 -8.16
CA ALA A 142 -3.60 -6.51 -9.15
C ALA A 142 -2.68 -7.73 -9.39
N ILE A 143 -2.32 -8.46 -8.34
CA ILE A 143 -1.56 -9.71 -8.45
C ILE A 143 -2.37 -10.75 -9.23
N ALA A 144 -3.64 -10.97 -8.85
CA ALA A 144 -4.52 -11.93 -9.52
C ALA A 144 -4.69 -11.60 -11.01
N LEU A 145 -4.94 -10.33 -11.34
CA LEU A 145 -5.06 -9.87 -12.73
C LEU A 145 -3.81 -10.17 -13.55
N THR A 146 -2.62 -9.93 -12.97
CA THR A 146 -1.34 -10.22 -13.61
C THR A 146 -1.18 -11.72 -13.88
N LEU A 147 -1.48 -12.57 -12.89
CA LEU A 147 -1.36 -14.03 -13.01
C LEU A 147 -2.36 -14.61 -14.00
N ILE A 148 -3.62 -14.14 -13.99
CA ILE A 148 -4.66 -14.57 -14.93
C ILE A 148 -4.27 -14.20 -16.36
N SER A 149 -3.78 -12.97 -16.57
CA SER A 149 -3.35 -12.50 -17.90
C SER A 149 -2.15 -13.30 -18.42
N LEU A 150 -1.17 -13.61 -17.55
CA LEU A 150 -0.05 -14.47 -17.88
C LEU A 150 -0.51 -15.89 -18.25
N ALA A 151 -1.38 -16.49 -17.44
CA ALA A 151 -1.90 -17.83 -17.70
C ALA A 151 -2.70 -17.88 -19.01
N GLY A 152 -3.53 -16.88 -19.28
CA GLY A 152 -4.26 -16.74 -20.53
C GLY A 152 -3.32 -16.69 -21.74
N TRP A 153 -2.22 -15.93 -21.66
CA TRP A 153 -1.22 -15.86 -22.72
C TRP A 153 -0.47 -17.19 -22.92
N LEU A 154 -0.11 -17.88 -21.84
CA LEU A 154 0.52 -19.20 -21.93
C LEU A 154 -0.41 -20.25 -22.56
N LEU A 155 -1.71 -20.15 -22.34
CA LEU A 155 -2.69 -21.04 -22.96
C LEU A 155 -2.91 -20.69 -24.44
N SER A 156 -3.02 -19.41 -24.79
CA SER A 156 -3.22 -18.99 -26.19
C SER A 156 -2.03 -19.37 -27.08
N THR A 157 -0.80 -19.24 -26.55
CA THR A 157 0.43 -19.64 -27.26
C THR A 157 0.54 -21.14 -27.48
N ARG A 158 -0.03 -21.98 -26.59
CA ARG A 158 -0.06 -23.45 -26.74
C ARG A 158 -1.17 -23.96 -27.65
N LEU A 159 -2.28 -23.22 -27.78
CA LEU A 159 -3.39 -23.58 -28.66
C LEU A 159 -3.18 -23.09 -30.10
N GLY A 160 -2.31 -22.10 -30.29
CA GLY A 160 -1.93 -21.58 -31.61
C GLY A 160 -0.73 -22.29 -32.27
N SER A 161 -0.15 -23.29 -31.60
CA SER A 161 0.90 -24.19 -32.12
C SER A 161 0.31 -25.54 -32.51
#